data_AF-A0A2I0TE83-F1
#
_entry.id   AF-A0A2I0TE83-F1
#
_cell.length_a   1.000
_cell.length_b   1.000
_cell.length_c   1.000
_cell.angle_alpha   90.00
_cell.angle_beta   90.00
_cell.angle_gamma   90.00
#
_symmetry.space_group_name_H-M   'P 1'
#
loop_
_entity.id
_entity.type
_entity.pdbx_description
1 polymer ?
#
loop_
_entity_poly.entity_id
_entity_poly.type
_entity_poly.pdbx_seq_one_letter_code
_entity_poly.pdbx_strand_id
1 'polypeptide(L)'
;MNRTQLRDACAATSYALALLLQGYQFNRTTWLNIHFVRQVANVDVGWTLGYMLNLTNMIPSENPPRVIGLQRTNWIAATVSLAIMLILIFCLLTAICCQKNSFGYESL
;
A
#
# COMPACT_ATOMS: atom_id res chain seq x y z
N MET A 1 20.24 -7.79 35.69
CA MET A 1 19.12 -8.30 36.50
C MET A 1 19.40 -7.96 37.96
N ASN A 2 18.58 -7.16 38.62
CA ASN A 2 18.82 -6.73 40.01
C ASN A 2 18.20 -7.73 41.01
N ARG A 3 18.74 -7.84 42.23
CA ARG A 3 18.25 -8.73 43.29
C ARG A 3 16.80 -8.42 43.67
N THR A 4 16.43 -7.15 43.64
CA THR A 4 15.06 -6.67 43.87
C THR A 4 14.09 -7.16 42.80
N GLN A 5 14.47 -7.06 41.50
CA GLN A 5 13.66 -7.59 40.40
C GLN A 5 13.41 -9.09 40.54
N LEU A 6 14.42 -9.87 40.96
CA LEU A 6 14.26 -11.31 41.17
C LEU A 6 13.31 -11.62 42.33
N ARG A 7 13.38 -10.85 43.43
CA ARG A 7 12.46 -11.00 44.57
C ARG A 7 11.03 -10.67 44.18
N ASP A 8 10.84 -9.59 43.43
CA ASP A 8 9.52 -9.07 43.10
C ASP A 8 8.88 -9.82 41.91
N ALA A 9 9.68 -10.54 41.12
CA ALA A 9 9.21 -11.32 39.97
C ALA A 9 8.12 -12.32 40.35
N CYS A 10 8.26 -13.04 41.48
CA CYS A 10 7.25 -14.01 41.89
C CYS A 10 5.88 -13.37 42.12
N ALA A 11 5.84 -12.21 42.79
CA ALA A 11 4.61 -11.47 43.06
C ALA A 11 4.04 -10.83 41.78
N ALA A 12 4.90 -10.27 40.93
CA ALA A 12 4.49 -9.66 39.67
C ALA A 12 3.91 -10.69 38.69
N THR A 13 4.53 -11.86 38.56
CA THR A 13 4.07 -12.92 37.67
C THR A 13 2.78 -13.55 38.16
N SER A 14 2.65 -13.83 39.46
CA SER A 14 1.41 -14.37 40.03
C SER A 14 0.24 -13.40 39.88
N TYR A 15 0.48 -12.10 40.11
CA TYR A 15 -0.50 -11.05 39.88
C TYR A 15 -0.92 -10.96 38.41
N ALA A 16 0.03 -10.94 37.47
CA ALA A 16 -0.26 -10.91 36.04
C ALA A 16 -1.06 -12.14 35.59
N LEU A 17 -0.73 -13.34 36.09
CA LEU A 17 -1.46 -14.57 35.77
C LEU A 17 -2.89 -14.52 36.31
N ALA A 18 -3.09 -14.06 37.55
CA ALA A 18 -4.41 -13.90 38.14
C ALA A 18 -5.24 -12.87 37.35
N LEU A 19 -4.65 -11.75 36.93
CA LEU A 19 -5.30 -10.76 36.06
C LEU A 19 -5.77 -11.38 34.74
N LEU A 20 -4.91 -12.15 34.07
CA LEU A 20 -5.25 -12.75 32.78
C LEU A 20 -6.34 -13.82 32.92
N LEU A 21 -6.22 -14.72 33.89
CA LEU A 21 -7.14 -15.85 34.03
C LEU A 21 -8.45 -15.49 34.74
N GLN A 22 -8.39 -14.68 35.81
CA GLN A 22 -9.55 -14.36 36.64
C GLN A 22 -10.18 -13.01 36.27
N GLY A 23 -9.35 -12.02 35.93
CA GLY A 23 -9.82 -10.68 35.55
C GLY A 23 -10.32 -10.62 34.11
N TYR A 24 -9.44 -10.90 33.15
CA TYR A 24 -9.76 -10.90 31.72
C TYR A 24 -10.39 -12.20 31.22
N GLN A 25 -10.50 -13.22 32.09
CA GLN A 25 -11.16 -14.49 31.79
C GLN A 25 -10.58 -15.25 30.59
N PHE A 26 -9.27 -15.12 30.34
CA PHE A 26 -8.59 -15.97 29.37
C PHE A 26 -8.66 -17.44 29.83
N ASN A 27 -8.96 -18.32 28.88
CA ASN A 27 -9.11 -19.75 29.12
C ASN A 27 -8.12 -20.53 28.24
N ARG A 28 -8.17 -21.88 28.27
CA ARG A 28 -7.23 -22.71 27.50
C ARG A 28 -7.30 -22.50 25.98
N THR A 29 -8.44 -22.08 25.44
CA THR A 29 -8.60 -21.86 24.00
C THR A 29 -8.19 -20.45 23.58
N THR A 30 -8.38 -19.43 24.42
CA THR A 30 -8.00 -18.04 24.13
C THR A 30 -6.58 -17.69 24.55
N TRP A 31 -5.95 -18.47 25.44
CA TRP A 31 -4.58 -18.25 25.91
C TRP A 31 -3.55 -18.18 24.78
N LEU A 32 -3.73 -19.02 23.75
CA LEU A 32 -2.84 -19.08 22.58
C LEU A 32 -2.83 -17.79 21.73
N ASN A 33 -3.84 -16.92 21.89
CA ASN A 33 -3.94 -15.66 21.15
C ASN A 33 -3.23 -14.49 21.86
N ILE A 34 -2.63 -14.72 23.04
CA ILE A 34 -1.90 -13.69 23.78
C ILE A 34 -0.46 -13.64 23.27
N HIS A 35 -0.06 -12.47 22.76
CA HIS A 35 1.30 -12.23 22.31
C HIS A 35 1.99 -11.21 23.22
N PHE A 36 3.02 -11.66 23.95
CA PHE A 36 3.85 -10.77 24.76
C PHE A 36 4.96 -10.16 23.88
N VAL A 37 4.72 -8.93 23.42
CA VAL A 37 5.60 -8.23 22.48
C VAL A 37 6.06 -6.91 23.09
N ARG A 38 7.38 -6.64 23.01
CA ARG A 38 7.96 -5.36 23.44
C ARG A 38 8.07 -4.35 22.29
N GLN A 39 8.43 -4.82 21.09
CA GLN A 39 8.70 -3.98 19.94
C GLN A 39 8.08 -4.54 18.66
N VAL A 40 7.63 -3.64 17.78
CA VAL A 40 7.19 -3.95 16.42
C VAL A 40 7.87 -2.97 15.48
N ALA A 41 8.50 -3.46 14.42
CA ALA A 41 9.23 -2.63 13.45
C ALA A 41 10.24 -1.65 14.10
N ASN A 42 11.00 -2.12 15.10
CA ASN A 42 11.97 -1.35 15.89
C ASN A 42 11.39 -0.19 16.72
N VAL A 43 10.07 -0.18 16.95
CA VAL A 43 9.41 0.80 17.82
C VAL A 43 8.80 0.09 19.02
N ASP A 44 8.99 0.64 20.23
CA ASP A 44 8.39 0.11 21.46
C ASP A 44 6.86 0.19 21.39
N VAL A 45 6.19 -0.91 21.73
CA VAL A 45 4.73 -1.00 21.75
C VAL A 45 4.21 -0.22 22.95
N GLY A 46 3.36 0.77 22.69
CA GLY A 46 2.75 1.60 23.73
C GLY A 46 1.83 2.68 23.18
N TRP A 47 1.18 3.40 24.09
CA TRP A 47 0.24 4.48 23.75
C TRP A 47 0.92 5.73 23.18
N THR A 48 2.22 5.92 23.42
CA THR A 48 2.97 7.12 23.01
C THR A 48 2.95 7.33 21.50
N LEU A 49 3.13 6.28 20.70
CA LEU A 49 3.10 6.39 19.24
C LEU A 49 1.71 6.77 18.73
N GLY A 50 0.66 6.09 19.21
CA GLY A 50 -0.72 6.42 18.87
C GLY A 50 -1.11 7.84 19.28
N TYR A 51 -0.62 8.30 20.43
CA TYR A 51 -0.81 9.66 20.90
C TYR A 51 -0.16 10.69 19.98
N MET A 52 1.09 10.47 19.55
CA MET A 52 1.75 11.35 18.58
C MET A 52 1.01 11.37 17.23
N LEU A 53 0.55 10.22 16.75
CA LEU A 53 -0.21 10.12 15.50
C LEU A 53 -1.53 10.89 15.56
N ASN A 54 -2.23 10.83 16.70
CA ASN A 54 -3.46 11.59 16.92
C ASN A 54 -3.22 13.10 16.93
N LEU A 55 -2.18 13.55 17.64
CA LEU A 55 -1.82 14.98 17.72
C LEU A 55 -1.39 15.57 16.36
N THR A 56 -0.77 14.75 15.52
CA THR A 56 -0.29 15.17 14.19
C THR A 56 -1.32 14.94 13.08
N ASN A 57 -2.49 14.41 13.42
CA ASN A 57 -3.54 14.03 12.47
C ASN A 57 -3.03 13.14 11.32
N MET A 58 -2.09 12.25 11.63
CA MET A 58 -1.44 11.35 10.66
C MET A 58 -2.22 10.04 10.43
N ILE A 59 -3.25 9.76 11.22
CA ILE A 59 -4.19 8.65 10.97
C ILE A 59 -5.38 9.22 10.21
N PRO A 60 -5.49 8.98 8.89
CA PRO A 60 -6.57 9.54 8.10
C PRO A 60 -7.89 8.85 8.49
N SER A 61 -8.93 9.64 8.77
CA SER A 61 -10.27 9.15 9.11
C SER A 61 -11.00 8.53 7.91
N GLU A 62 -10.61 8.96 6.72
CA GLU A 62 -11.13 8.48 5.44
C GLU A 62 -9.97 7.90 4.64
N ASN A 63 -10.22 6.87 3.83
CA ASN A 63 -9.21 6.37 2.93
C ASN A 63 -8.68 7.55 2.11
N PRO A 64 -7.35 7.79 2.07
CA PRO A 64 -6.81 8.85 1.24
C PRO A 64 -7.38 8.63 -0.17
N PRO A 65 -7.86 9.70 -0.83
CA PRO A 65 -8.50 9.57 -2.13
C PRO A 65 -7.57 8.71 -2.94
N ARG A 66 -8.06 7.52 -3.36
CA ARG A 66 -7.27 6.56 -4.11
C ARG A 66 -6.66 7.40 -5.19
N VAL A 67 -5.36 7.66 -5.11
CA VAL A 67 -4.68 8.43 -6.14
C VAL A 67 -4.95 7.56 -7.34
N ILE A 68 -5.87 7.99 -8.18
CA ILE A 68 -6.23 7.28 -9.38
C ILE A 68 -5.01 7.55 -10.23
N GLY A 69 -3.91 6.84 -9.95
CA GLY A 69 -2.79 6.74 -10.86
C GLY A 69 -3.46 6.31 -12.13
N LEU A 70 -3.55 7.25 -13.07
CA LEU A 70 -4.31 7.13 -14.32
C LEU A 70 -4.24 5.67 -14.72
N GLN A 71 -5.39 4.98 -14.69
CA GLN A 71 -5.45 3.54 -14.85
C GLN A 71 -4.50 3.14 -15.96
N ARG A 72 -3.49 2.32 -15.64
CA ARG A 72 -2.41 1.92 -16.56
C ARG A 72 -2.96 1.52 -17.95
N THR A 73 -4.16 0.97 -17.98
CA THR A 73 -4.95 0.63 -19.17
C THR A 73 -5.28 1.81 -20.09
N ASN A 74 -5.62 2.99 -19.54
CA ASN A 74 -6.03 4.15 -20.31
C ASN A 74 -4.85 4.77 -21.09
N TRP A 75 -3.65 4.72 -20.52
CA TRP A 75 -2.42 5.12 -21.20
C TRP A 75 -2.08 4.19 -22.36
N ILE A 76 -2.22 2.87 -22.18
CA ILE A 76 -1.95 1.88 -23.23
C ILE A 76 -2.90 2.11 -24.42
N ALA A 77 -4.20 2.28 -24.16
CA ALA A 77 -5.18 2.52 -25.22
C ALA A 77 -4.91 3.84 -25.99
N ALA A 78 -4.52 4.90 -25.28
CA ALA A 78 -4.16 6.18 -25.89
C ALA A 78 -2.91 6.07 -26.78
N THR A 79 -1.85 5.39 -26.30
CA THR A 79 -0.62 5.20 -27.07
C THR A 79 -0.83 4.35 -28.33
N VAL A 80 -1.62 3.27 -28.23
CA VAL A 80 -1.94 2.42 -29.39
C VAL A 80 -2.77 3.19 -30.42
N SER A 81 -3.77 3.95 -29.97
CA SER A 81 -4.62 4.75 -30.86
C SER A 81 -3.80 5.81 -31.61
N LEU A 82 -2.88 6.49 -30.92
CA LEU A 82 -1.98 7.47 -31.53
C LEU A 82 -1.07 6.82 -32.60
N ALA A 83 -0.51 5.64 -32.31
CA ALA A 83 0.36 4.94 -33.24
C ALA A 83 -0.38 4.54 -34.53
N ILE A 84 -1.61 4.02 -34.41
CA ILE A 84 -2.44 3.64 -35.56
C ILE A 84 -2.74 4.85 -36.45
N MET A 85 -3.08 6.00 -35.85
CA MET A 85 -3.35 7.24 -36.59
C MET A 85 -2.13 7.71 -37.38
N LEU A 86 -0.93 7.65 -36.79
CA LEU A 86 0.31 8.04 -37.47
C LEU A 86 0.63 7.12 -38.66
N ILE A 87 0.43 5.81 -38.51
CA ILE A 87 0.63 4.84 -39.60
C ILE A 87 -0.35 5.12 -40.75
N LEU A 88 -1.63 5.36 -40.44
CA LEU A 88 -2.64 5.67 -41.45
C LEU A 88 -2.31 6.95 -42.22
N ILE A 89 -1.90 8.01 -41.52
CA ILE A 89 -1.48 9.27 -42.15
C ILE A 89 -0.29 9.01 -43.07
N PHE A 90 0.72 8.26 -42.62
CA PHE A 90 1.87 7.93 -43.44
C PHE A 90 1.48 7.13 -44.70
N CYS A 91 0.63 6.12 -44.57
CA CYS A 91 0.10 5.35 -45.70
C CYS A 91 -0.66 6.23 -46.69
N LEU A 92 -1.54 7.11 -46.21
CA LEU A 92 -2.29 8.04 -47.06
C LEU A 92 -1.36 9.00 -47.80
N LEU A 93 -0.34 9.54 -47.12
CA LEU A 93 0.68 10.39 -47.76
C LEU A 93 1.42 9.63 -48.85
N THR A 94 1.86 8.39 -48.60
CA THR A 94 2.53 7.58 -49.63
C THR A 94 1.62 7.26 -50.81
N ALA A 95 0.34 6.98 -50.58
CA ALA A 95 -0.64 6.70 -51.64
C ALA A 95 -0.92 7.95 -52.49
N ILE A 96 -1.08 9.12 -51.86
CA ILE A 96 -1.26 10.40 -52.56
C ILE A 96 0.00 10.75 -53.37
N CYS A 97 1.19 10.54 -52.81
CA CYS A 97 2.45 10.71 -53.54
C CYS A 97 2.54 9.75 -54.74
N CYS A 98 2.15 8.48 -54.58
CA CYS A 98 2.14 7.52 -55.68
C CYS A 98 1.12 7.89 -56.77
N GLN A 99 -0.09 8.30 -56.39
CA GLN A 99 -1.10 8.76 -57.34
C GLN A 99 -0.66 10.02 -58.09
N LYS A 100 -0.07 10.98 -57.37
CA LYS A 100 0.46 12.21 -57.98
C LYS A 100 1.65 11.95 -58.90
N ASN A 101 2.52 10.98 -58.56
CA ASN A 101 3.61 10.56 -59.42
C ASN A 101 3.12 9.75 -60.63
N SER A 102 2.00 9.04 -60.48
CA SER A 102 1.37 8.28 -61.55
C SER A 102 0.65 9.17 -62.57
N PHE A 103 -0.04 10.20 -62.09
CA PHE A 103 -0.66 11.22 -62.96
C PHE A 103 0.38 12.08 -63.70
N GLY A 104 1.64 12.11 -63.24
CA GLY A 104 2.73 12.86 -63.86
C GLY A 104 3.41 12.16 -65.04
N TYR A 105 3.28 10.85 -65.20
CA TYR A 105 3.88 10.12 -66.33
C TYR A 105 2.98 10.09 -67.57
N GLU A 106 1.68 10.40 -67.43
CA GLU A 106 0.70 10.39 -68.52
C GLU A 106 0.53 11.78 -69.18
N SER A 107 1.44 12.72 -68.85
CA SER A 107 1.50 14.09 -69.36
C SER A 107 2.80 14.38 -70.14
N LEU A 108 3.43 13.36 -70.72
CA LEU A 108 4.57 13.48 -71.64
C LEU A 108 4.22 12.93 -73.03
#